data_AF-A0A833G8H8-F1
#
_entry.id   AF-A0A833G8H8-F1
#
_cell.length_a   1.000
_cell.length_b   1.000
_cell.length_c   1.000
_cell.angle_alpha   90.00
_cell.angle_beta   90.00
_cell.angle_gamma   90.00
#
_symmetry.space_group_name_H-M   'P 1'
#
loop_
_entity.id
_entity.type
_entity.pdbx_description
1 polymer ?
#
loop_
_entity_poly.entity_id
_entity_poly.type
_entity_poly.pdbx_seq_one_letter_code
_entity_poly.pdbx_strand_id
1 'polypeptide(L)'
;MADDLFGGEQAEEEADDLFDALRSELAIALAAFADEQDVDDDFLSFLLLDAAVTQRALAYALGTEKPSEGGLKIEFDRFGRAFGELLREAKKQARPMLAHLRQTIAEAEQAADDET
;
A
#
# COMPACT_ATOMS: atom_id res chain seq x y z
N MET A 1 -18.54 24.45 25.53
CA MET A 1 -18.99 23.36 24.63
C MET A 1 -18.90 23.90 23.20
N ALA A 2 -17.69 23.91 22.63
CA ALA A 2 -17.41 24.25 21.23
C ALA A 2 -15.91 24.01 20.94
N ASP A 3 -15.37 22.83 21.26
CA ASP A 3 -13.94 22.54 21.06
C ASP A 3 -13.67 21.13 20.52
N ASP A 4 -14.66 20.50 19.88
CA ASP A 4 -14.55 19.09 19.43
C ASP A 4 -15.18 18.86 18.05
N LEU A 5 -15.28 19.90 17.22
CA LEU A 5 -15.96 19.86 15.92
C LEU A 5 -15.05 20.13 14.71
N PHE A 6 -13.80 20.57 14.94
CA PHE A 6 -12.85 20.88 13.86
C PHE A 6 -11.51 20.13 13.96
N GLY A 7 -11.28 19.36 15.03
CA GLY A 7 -10.06 18.58 15.21
C GLY A 7 -10.05 17.24 14.46
N GLY A 8 -11.22 16.75 14.04
CA GLY A 8 -11.35 15.47 13.34
C GLY A 8 -10.91 15.56 11.87
N GLU A 9 -11.41 16.54 11.13
CA GLU A 9 -11.11 16.70 9.69
C GLU A 9 -9.65 17.09 9.45
N GLN A 10 -9.07 18.00 10.25
CA GLN A 10 -7.65 18.35 10.15
C GLN A 10 -6.71 17.18 10.51
N ALA A 11 -7.05 16.40 11.52
CA ALA A 11 -6.25 15.21 11.88
C ALA A 11 -6.37 14.08 10.85
N GLU A 12 -7.49 14.00 10.13
CA GLU A 12 -7.71 13.04 9.05
C GLU A 12 -6.93 13.46 7.78
N GLU A 13 -6.97 14.74 7.41
CA GLU A 13 -6.13 15.30 6.32
C GLU A 13 -4.63 15.12 6.60
N GLU A 14 -4.16 15.41 7.82
CA GLU A 14 -2.75 15.21 8.20
C GLU A 14 -2.34 13.72 8.16
N ALA A 15 -3.26 12.81 8.49
CA ALA A 15 -3.01 11.37 8.43
C ALA A 15 -2.94 10.85 6.98
N ASP A 16 -3.80 11.36 6.10
CA ASP A 16 -3.80 11.04 4.68
C ASP A 16 -2.53 11.55 3.99
N ASP A 17 -2.11 12.78 4.28
CA ASP A 17 -0.86 13.36 3.76
C ASP A 17 0.37 12.55 4.20
N LEU A 18 0.42 12.16 5.48
CA LEU A 18 1.48 11.31 6.00
C LEU A 18 1.48 9.94 5.33
N PHE A 19 0.30 9.34 5.13
CA PHE A 19 0.16 8.06 4.45
C PHE A 19 0.68 8.13 3.02
N ASP A 20 0.33 9.18 2.27
CA ASP A 20 0.80 9.38 0.91
C ASP A 20 2.31 9.63 0.82
N ALA A 21 2.87 10.40 1.76
CA ALA A 21 4.32 10.59 1.86
C ALA A 21 5.05 9.25 2.09
N LEU A 22 4.59 8.46 3.07
CA LEU A 22 5.16 7.14 3.37
C LEU A 22 4.99 6.15 2.20
N ARG A 23 3.85 6.20 1.51
CA ARG A 23 3.60 5.40 0.31
C ARG A 23 4.59 5.74 -0.80
N SER A 24 4.88 7.03 -1.00
CA SER A 24 5.86 7.49 -1.98
C SER A 24 7.28 7.02 -1.64
N GLU A 25 7.72 7.19 -0.38
CA GLU A 25 9.03 6.72 0.08
C GLU A 25 9.18 5.20 -0.08
N LEU A 26 8.13 4.45 0.26
CA LEU A 26 8.12 3.00 0.08
C LEU A 26 8.19 2.61 -1.39
N ALA A 27 7.46 3.30 -2.27
CA ALA A 27 7.52 3.03 -3.72
C ALA A 27 8.94 3.23 -4.29
N ILE A 28 9.64 4.28 -3.86
CA ILE A 28 11.04 4.52 -4.26
C ILE A 28 11.95 3.39 -3.77
N ALA A 29 11.81 2.98 -2.51
CA ALA A 29 12.61 1.89 -1.95
C ALA A 29 12.36 0.55 -2.66
N LEU A 30 11.12 0.29 -3.06
CA LEU A 30 10.75 -0.93 -3.80
C LEU A 30 11.29 -0.93 -5.22
N ALA A 31 11.22 0.20 -5.92
CA ALA A 31 11.82 0.33 -7.25
C ALA A 31 13.33 0.09 -7.20
N ALA A 32 14.03 0.72 -6.25
CA ALA A 32 15.46 0.52 -6.06
C ALA A 32 15.81 -0.94 -5.74
N PHE A 33 15.01 -1.62 -4.90
CA PHE A 33 15.18 -3.04 -4.60
C PHE A 33 14.97 -3.92 -5.84
N ALA A 34 13.93 -3.65 -6.63
CA ALA A 34 13.62 -4.41 -7.83
C ALA A 34 14.75 -4.29 -8.86
N ASP A 35 15.26 -3.07 -9.08
CA ASP A 35 16.39 -2.80 -9.96
C ASP A 35 17.68 -3.49 -9.48
N GLU A 36 18.00 -3.41 -8.18
CA GLU A 36 19.22 -4.00 -7.62
C GLU A 36 19.22 -5.54 -7.71
N GLN A 37 18.03 -6.15 -7.53
CA GLN A 37 17.89 -7.60 -7.47
C GLN A 37 17.43 -8.23 -8.80
N ASP A 38 17.25 -7.43 -9.87
CA ASP A 38 16.70 -7.87 -11.16
C ASP A 38 15.38 -8.65 -10.98
N VAL A 39 14.48 -8.07 -10.19
CA VAL A 39 13.17 -8.65 -9.88
C VAL A 39 12.12 -8.03 -10.78
N ASP A 40 11.38 -8.87 -11.50
CA ASP A 40 10.24 -8.42 -12.29
C ASP A 40 9.06 -7.93 -11.42
N ASP A 41 8.27 -7.00 -11.96
CA ASP A 41 7.16 -6.36 -11.26
C ASP A 41 6.11 -7.37 -10.75
N ASP A 42 5.86 -8.43 -11.51
CA ASP A 42 4.90 -9.46 -11.13
C ASP A 42 5.41 -10.21 -9.88
N PHE A 43 6.68 -10.61 -9.85
CA PHE A 43 7.29 -11.25 -8.68
C PHE A 43 7.41 -10.29 -7.48
N LEU A 44 7.75 -9.03 -7.70
CA LEU A 44 7.76 -8.01 -6.65
C LEU A 44 6.40 -7.89 -5.96
N SER A 45 5.31 -7.92 -6.73
CA SER A 45 3.95 -7.85 -6.19
C SER A 45 3.64 -9.03 -5.24
N PHE A 46 4.15 -10.22 -5.52
CA PHE A 46 4.03 -11.39 -4.64
C PHE A 46 4.87 -11.25 -3.37
N LEU A 47 6.10 -10.74 -3.48
CA LEU A 47 6.96 -10.50 -2.31
C LEU A 47 6.33 -9.48 -1.36
N LEU A 48 5.69 -8.43 -1.89
CA LEU A 48 4.98 -7.43 -1.09
C LEU A 48 3.79 -8.04 -0.33
N LEU A 49 3.04 -8.93 -0.98
CA LEU A 49 1.94 -9.62 -0.33
C LEU A 49 2.42 -10.53 0.81
N ASP A 50 3.49 -11.29 0.57
CA ASP A 50 4.11 -12.15 1.60
C ASP A 50 4.65 -11.34 2.78
N ALA A 51 5.34 -10.23 2.49
CA ALA A 51 5.82 -9.30 3.50
C ALA A 51 4.66 -8.71 4.32
N ALA A 52 3.56 -8.32 3.68
CA ALA A 52 2.38 -7.78 4.37
C ALA A 52 1.75 -8.82 5.32
N VAL A 53 1.66 -10.09 4.90
CA VAL A 53 1.17 -11.20 5.75
C VAL A 53 2.10 -11.41 6.94
N THR A 54 3.41 -11.42 6.71
CA THR A 54 4.42 -11.58 7.77
C THR A 54 4.37 -10.43 8.78
N GLN A 55 4.28 -9.19 8.31
CA GLN A 55 4.12 -8.01 9.17
C GLN A 55 2.84 -8.07 9.99
N ARG A 56 1.74 -8.56 9.41
CA ARG A 56 0.48 -8.75 10.14
C ARG A 56 0.61 -9.79 11.26
N ALA A 57 1.29 -10.90 10.99
CA ALA A 57 1.57 -11.91 12.01
C ALA A 57 2.45 -11.36 13.14
N LEU A 58 3.47 -10.58 12.81
CA LEU A 58 4.35 -9.92 13.77
C LEU A 58 3.56 -8.94 14.65
N ALA A 59 2.74 -8.09 14.05
CA ALA A 59 1.89 -7.14 14.77
C ALA A 59 0.94 -7.86 15.75
N TYR A 60 0.33 -8.97 15.34
CA TYR A 60 -0.49 -9.81 16.23
C TYR A 60 0.33 -10.36 17.40
N ALA A 61 1.49 -10.94 17.12
CA ALA A 61 2.33 -11.57 18.13
C ALA A 61 2.86 -10.56 19.17
N LEU A 62 3.23 -9.35 18.73
CA LEU A 62 3.72 -8.28 19.61
C LEU A 62 2.61 -7.57 20.38
N GLY A 63 1.40 -7.44 19.78
CA GLY A 63 0.27 -6.73 20.37
C GLY A 63 -0.62 -7.58 21.28
N THR A 64 -0.43 -8.89 21.32
CA THR A 64 -1.28 -9.82 22.08
C THR A 64 -0.54 -10.38 23.29
N GLU A 65 -1.11 -10.29 24.49
CA GLU A 65 -0.49 -10.77 25.74
C GLU A 65 -0.15 -12.28 25.70
N LYS A 66 -1.03 -13.09 25.09
CA LYS A 66 -0.87 -14.54 24.94
C LYS A 66 -1.25 -14.95 23.52
N PRO A 67 -0.35 -14.77 22.54
CA PRO A 67 -0.64 -15.11 21.16
C PRO A 67 -0.90 -16.61 21.02
N SER A 68 -1.84 -16.97 20.16
CA SER A 68 -2.19 -18.37 19.89
C SER A 68 -2.36 -18.62 18.40
N GLU A 69 -2.20 -19.86 17.97
CA GLU A 69 -2.44 -20.26 16.58
C GLU A 69 -3.86 -19.91 16.12
N GLY A 70 -4.87 -20.20 16.96
CA GLY A 70 -6.27 -19.90 16.66
C GLY A 70 -6.53 -18.40 16.50
N GLY A 71 -5.92 -17.57 17.36
CA GLY A 71 -6.04 -16.12 17.25
C GLY A 71 -5.34 -15.56 16.01
N LEU A 72 -4.17 -16.10 15.64
CA LEU A 72 -3.46 -15.70 14.43
C LEU A 72 -4.27 -16.05 13.15
N LYS A 73 -4.92 -17.21 13.12
CA LYS A 73 -5.81 -17.60 12.01
C LYS A 73 -6.97 -16.61 11.84
N ILE A 74 -7.60 -16.19 12.94
CA ILE A 74 -8.67 -15.18 12.91
C ILE A 74 -8.14 -13.83 12.40
N GLU A 75 -6.92 -13.45 12.79
CA GLU A 75 -6.28 -12.24 12.30
C GLU A 75 -6.02 -12.31 10.79
N PHE A 76 -5.54 -13.44 10.28
CA PHE A 76 -5.37 -13.65 8.84
C PHE A 76 -6.70 -13.58 8.09
N ASP A 77 -7.76 -14.20 8.61
CA ASP A 77 -9.09 -14.10 8.01
C ASP A 77 -9.59 -12.65 7.97
N ARG A 78 -9.30 -11.86 9.02
CA ARG A 78 -9.66 -10.45 9.09
C ARG A 78 -8.87 -9.62 8.09
N PHE A 79 -7.55 -9.83 8.03
CA PHE A 79 -6.67 -9.15 7.08
C PHE A 79 -7.03 -9.49 5.63
N GLY A 80 -7.32 -10.76 5.34
CA GLY A 80 -7.78 -11.21 4.03
C GLY A 80 -9.09 -10.56 3.60
N ARG A 81 -10.04 -10.36 4.52
CA ARG A 81 -11.27 -9.59 4.23
C ARG A 81 -10.96 -8.13 3.89
N ALA A 82 -10.11 -7.47 4.67
CA ALA A 82 -9.73 -6.08 4.41
C ALA A 82 -9.02 -5.92 3.06
N PHE A 83 -8.08 -6.82 2.74
CA PHE A 83 -7.42 -6.86 1.44
C PHE A 83 -8.42 -7.12 0.29
N GLY A 84 -9.38 -8.02 0.51
CA GLY A 84 -10.45 -8.30 -0.44
C GLY A 84 -11.29 -7.07 -0.75
N GLU A 85 -11.61 -6.24 0.24
CA GLU A 85 -12.32 -4.97 0.02
C GLU A 85 -11.47 -3.95 -0.74
N LEU A 86 -10.18 -3.83 -0.41
CA LEU A 86 -9.25 -2.98 -1.16
C LEU A 86 -9.18 -3.38 -2.64
N LEU A 87 -9.08 -4.68 -2.93
CA LEU A 87 -9.08 -5.18 -4.29
C LEU A 87 -10.42 -4.95 -5.00
N ARG A 88 -11.55 -5.06 -4.30
CA ARG A 88 -12.87 -4.74 -4.86
C ARG A 88 -12.96 -3.27 -5.25
N GLU A 89 -12.44 -2.36 -4.44
CA GLU A 89 -12.44 -0.93 -4.77
C GLU A 89 -11.51 -0.62 -5.94
N ALA A 90 -10.28 -1.15 -5.94
CA ALA A 90 -9.36 -1.01 -7.08
C ALA A 90 -9.99 -1.49 -8.40
N LYS A 91 -10.78 -2.58 -8.38
CA LYS A 91 -11.51 -3.05 -9.57
C LYS A 91 -12.55 -2.06 -10.06
N LYS A 92 -13.24 -1.34 -9.18
CA LYS A 92 -14.19 -0.28 -9.58
C LYS A 92 -13.44 0.88 -10.24
N GLN A 93 -12.23 1.18 -9.75
CA GLN A 93 -11.36 2.23 -10.28
C GLN A 93 -10.45 1.79 -11.44
N ALA A 94 -10.59 0.54 -11.94
CA ALA A 94 -9.65 -0.01 -12.92
C ALA A 94 -9.57 0.83 -14.21
N ARG A 95 -10.69 1.37 -14.68
CA ARG A 95 -10.73 2.21 -15.89
C ARG A 95 -9.97 3.54 -15.69
N PRO A 96 -10.29 4.38 -14.69
CA PRO A 96 -9.52 5.60 -14.45
C PRO A 96 -8.05 5.32 -14.11
N MET A 97 -7.75 4.27 -13.33
CA MET A 97 -6.38 3.86 -13.04
C MET A 97 -5.59 3.55 -14.32
N LEU A 98 -6.14 2.74 -15.24
CA LEU A 98 -5.48 2.41 -16.50
C LEU A 98 -5.25 3.65 -17.38
N ALA A 99 -6.20 4.58 -17.39
CA ALA A 99 -6.04 5.83 -18.13
C ALA A 99 -4.88 6.67 -17.56
N HIS A 100 -4.81 6.79 -16.24
CA HIS A 100 -3.73 7.51 -15.56
C HIS A 100 -2.36 6.86 -15.82
N LEU A 101 -2.24 5.53 -15.65
CA LEU A 101 -0.98 4.82 -15.89
C LEU A 101 -0.46 5.00 -17.31
N ARG A 102 -1.35 4.95 -18.32
CA ARG A 102 -0.96 5.19 -19.72
C ARG A 102 -0.44 6.61 -19.94
N GLN A 103 -1.05 7.59 -19.27
CA GLN A 103 -0.58 8.97 -19.34
C GLN A 103 0.81 9.10 -18.70
N THR A 104 1.03 8.54 -17.51
CA THR A 104 2.33 8.55 -16.83
C THR A 104 3.42 7.90 -17.69
N ILE A 105 3.13 6.76 -18.34
CA ILE A 105 4.06 6.10 -19.24
C ILE A 105 4.40 7.00 -20.44
N ALA A 106 3.39 7.59 -21.08
CA ALA A 106 3.61 8.48 -22.22
C ALA A 106 4.43 9.73 -21.85
N GLU A 107 4.22 10.29 -20.66
CA GLU A 107 5.00 11.42 -20.14
C GLU A 107 6.46 11.03 -19.85
N ALA A 108 6.69 9.83 -19.31
CA ALA A 108 8.03 9.31 -19.08
C ALA A 108 8.78 9.01 -20.39
N GLU A 109 8.10 8.46 -21.39
CA GLU A 109 8.67 8.22 -22.73
C GLU A 109 9.08 9.54 -23.42
N GLN A 110 8.22 10.57 -23.35
CA GLN A 110 8.53 11.90 -23.91
C GLN A 110 9.73 12.56 -23.23
N ALA A 111 9.83 12.46 -21.91
CA ALA A 111 10.97 13.02 -21.18
C ALA A 111 12.31 12.35 -21.58
N ALA A 112 12.30 11.06 -21.87
CA ALA A 112 13.50 10.33 -22.32
C ALA A 112 13.91 10.72 -23.75
N ASP A 113 12.95 10.93 -24.64
CA ASP A 113 13.20 11.36 -26.04
C ASP A 113 13.75 12.80 -26.11
N ASP A 114 13.32 13.70 -25.22
CA ASP A 114 13.81 15.09 -25.16
C ASP A 114 15.25 15.22 -24.58
N GLU A 115 15.74 14.19 -23.88
CA GLU A 115 17.11 14.13 -23.33
C GLU A 115 18.16 13.51 -24.28
N THR A 116 17.76 13.04 -25.47
CA THR A 116 18.61 12.33 -26.44
C THR A 116 18.90 13.14 -27.71
#